data_AF-A0A939Z1V4-F1
#
_entry.id   AF-A0A939Z1V4-F1
#
_cell.length_a   1.000
_cell.length_b   1.000
_cell.length_c   1.000
_cell.angle_alpha   90.00
_cell.angle_beta   90.00
_cell.angle_gamma   90.00
#
_symmetry.space_group_name_H-M   'P 1'
#
loop_
_entity.id
_entity.type
_entity.pdbx_description
1 polymer ?
#
loop_
_entity_poly.entity_id
_entity_poly.type
_entity_poly.pdbx_seq_one_letter_code
_entity_poly.pdbx_strand_id
1 'polypeptide(L)' 'MEKIAYSVSELGKALGVGRNNAYALIHREGFPAVRIGGRVIVPVKELEEWLRKKTLSEAEGNQR' A
#
# COMPACT_ATOMS: atom_id res chain seq x y z
N MET A 1 -0.02 -18.52 -9.88
CA MET A 1 -1.28 -17.92 -9.37
C MET A 1 -1.01 -16.45 -9.13
N GLU A 2 -1.72 -15.58 -9.82
CA GLU A 2 -1.65 -14.13 -9.58
C GLU A 2 -2.36 -13.82 -8.25
N LYS A 3 -1.69 -13.09 -7.36
CA LYS A 3 -2.28 -12.70 -6.08
C LYS A 3 -3.19 -11.50 -6.31
N ILE A 4 -4.41 -11.59 -5.78
CA ILE A 4 -5.39 -10.50 -5.87
C ILE A 4 -5.27 -9.48 -4.72
N ALA A 5 -4.69 -9.89 -3.59
CA ALA A 5 -4.44 -9.02 -2.44
C ALA A 5 -3.24 -9.50 -1.60
N TYR A 6 -2.62 -8.56 -0.88
CA TYR A 6 -1.59 -8.81 0.11
C TYR A 6 -2.15 -8.66 1.53
N SER A 7 -1.71 -9.52 2.46
CA SER A 7 -1.82 -9.19 3.89
C SER A 7 -0.83 -8.08 4.26
N VAL A 8 -1.03 -7.44 5.42
CA VAL A 8 -0.12 -6.38 5.93
C VAL A 8 1.35 -6.84 5.99
N SER A 9 1.58 -8.09 6.39
CA SER A 9 2.94 -8.67 6.45
C SER A 9 3.54 -8.88 5.06
N GLU A 10 2.71 -9.22 4.08
CA GLU A 10 3.17 -9.40 2.69
C GLU A 10 3.39 -8.06 2.00
N LEU A 11 2.56 -7.07 2.29
CA LEU A 11 2.75 -5.70 1.84
C LEU A 11 4.12 -5.19 2.26
N GLY A 12 4.50 -5.38 3.53
CA GLY A 12 5.82 -4.99 4.02
C GLY A 12 6.95 -5.62 3.20
N LYS A 13 6.86 -6.93 2.94
CA LYS A 13 7.83 -7.64 2.09
C LYS A 13 7.84 -7.14 0.65
N ALA A 14 6.67 -6.91 0.07
CA ALA A 14 6.51 -6.47 -1.32
C ALA A 14 7.05 -5.05 -1.54
N LEU A 15 6.84 -4.16 -0.57
CA LEU A 15 7.33 -2.78 -0.60
C LEU A 15 8.77 -2.63 -0.06
N GLY A 16 9.38 -3.69 0.46
CA GLY A 16 10.69 -3.63 1.10
C GLY A 16 10.71 -2.81 2.40
N VAL A 17 9.56 -2.65 3.07
CA VAL A 17 9.43 -1.87 4.31
C VAL A 17 9.24 -2.77 5.53
N GLY A 18 9.72 -2.30 6.69
CA GLY A 18 9.51 -2.98 7.97
C GLY A 18 8.02 -3.12 8.33
N ARG A 19 7.72 -4.07 9.22
CA ARG A 19 6.35 -4.37 9.68
C ARG A 19 5.63 -3.12 10.21
N ASN A 20 6.31 -2.29 11.01
CA ASN A 20 5.71 -1.06 11.55
C ASN A 20 5.32 -0.07 10.44
N ASN A 21 6.16 0.08 9.40
CA ASN A 21 5.85 0.95 8.27
C ASN A 21 4.67 0.43 7.46
N ALA A 22 4.58 -0.89 7.26
CA ALA A 22 3.42 -1.51 6.62
C ALA A 22 2.13 -1.25 7.42
N TYR A 23 2.17 -1.39 8.76
CA TYR A 23 1.03 -1.03 9.61
C TYR A 23 0.70 0.45 9.58
N ALA A 24 1.70 1.35 9.55
CA ALA A 24 1.45 2.77 9.43
C ALA A 24 0.79 3.13 8.09
N LEU A 25 1.22 2.48 6.99
CA LEU A 25 0.65 2.69 5.65
C LEU A 25 -0.83 2.34 5.59
N ILE A 26 -1.24 1.18 6.11
CA ILE A 26 -2.66 0.76 6.07
C ILE A 26 -3.58 1.66 6.90
N HIS A 27 -3.05 2.45 7.84
CA HIS A 27 -3.81 3.42 8.63
C HIS A 27 -3.77 4.83 8.04
N ARG A 28 -3.02 5.06 6.96
CA ARG A 28 -3.03 6.36 6.27
C ARG A 28 -4.35 6.54 5.53
N GLU A 29 -4.85 7.76 5.59
CA GLU A 29 -5.99 8.17 4.79
C GLU A 29 -5.68 8.04 3.29
N GLY A 30 -6.63 7.47 2.54
CA GLY A 30 -6.48 7.22 1.11
C GLY A 30 -5.58 6.04 0.75
N PHE A 31 -5.09 5.24 1.70
CA PHE A 31 -4.40 3.99 1.41
C PHE A 31 -5.42 2.88 1.07
N PRO A 32 -5.17 2.04 0.03
CA PRO A 32 -6.13 1.03 -0.44
C PRO A 32 -6.14 -0.23 0.43
N ALA A 33 -6.54 -0.09 1.70
CA ALA A 33 -6.70 -1.21 2.62
C ALA A 33 -8.18 -1.57 2.82
N VAL A 34 -8.49 -2.86 2.74
CA VAL A 34 -9.85 -3.39 2.93
C VAL A 34 -9.86 -4.38 4.10
N ARG A 35 -10.87 -4.28 4.96
CA ARG A 35 -11.04 -5.20 6.09
C ARG A 35 -12.12 -6.25 5.79
N ILE A 36 -11.73 -7.52 5.71
CA ILE A 36 -12.63 -8.65 5.43
C ILE A 36 -12.46 -9.70 6.52
N GLY A 37 -13.55 -10.09 7.18
CA GLY A 37 -13.54 -11.16 8.20
C GLY A 37 -12.55 -10.92 9.35
N GLY A 38 -12.36 -9.65 9.75
CA GLY A 38 -11.43 -9.26 10.81
C GLY A 38 -9.97 -9.10 10.38
N ARG A 39 -9.62 -9.43 9.13
CA ARG A 39 -8.27 -9.28 8.57
C ARG A 39 -8.20 -8.07 7.65
N VAL A 40 -7.06 -7.38 7.65
CA VAL A 40 -6.77 -6.30 6.70
C VAL A 40 -5.98 -6.87 5.53
N ILE A 41 -6.48 -6.61 4.33
CA ILE A 41 -5.86 -6.98 3.06
C ILE A 41 -5.72 -5.75 2.17
N VAL A 42 -4.77 -5.78 1.25
CA VAL A 42 -4.45 -4.69 0.33
C VAL A 42 -4.56 -5.24 -1.09
N PRO A 43 -5.62 -4.89 -1.84
CA PRO A 43 -5.79 -5.33 -3.22
C PRO A 43 -4.62 -4.88 -4.09
N VAL A 44 -4.07 -5.80 -4.90
CA VAL A 44 -2.85 -5.54 -5.68
C VAL A 44 -3.09 -4.41 -6.68
N LYS A 45 -4.21 -4.45 -7.41
CA LYS A 45 -4.58 -3.43 -8.41
C LYS A 45 -4.66 -2.03 -7.80
N GLU A 46 -5.34 -1.90 -6.67
CA GLU A 46 -5.50 -0.60 -6.00
C GLU A 46 -4.17 -0.10 -5.42
N LEU A 47 -3.32 -1.00 -4.92
CA LEU A 47 -1.96 -0.65 -4.47
C LEU A 47 -1.12 -0.10 -5.63
N GLU A 48 -1.16 -0.74 -6.79
CA GLU A 48 -0.46 -0.27 -7.99
C GLU A 48 -0.97 1.12 -8.42
N GLU A 49 -2.28 1.33 -8.45
CA GLU A 49 -2.87 2.64 -8.76
C GLU A 49 -2.47 3.71 -7.74
N TRP A 50 -2.47 3.37 -6.45
CA TRP A 50 -2.05 4.28 -5.38
C TRP A 50 -0.57 4.68 -5.52
N LEU A 51 0.32 3.71 -5.80
CA LEU A 51 1.73 3.97 -6.05
C LEU A 51 1.93 4.86 -7.29
N ARG A 52 1.19 4.59 -8.38
CA ARG A 52 1.19 5.43 -9.58
C ARG A 52 0.77 6.88 -9.29
N LYS A 53 -0.27 7.07 -8.48
CA LYS A 53 -0.71 8.41 -8.05
C LYS A 53 0.35 9.13 -7.21
N LYS A 54 1.07 8.42 -6.33
CA LYS A 54 2.15 9.01 -5.53
C LYS A 54 3.37 9.42 -6.35
N THR A 55 3.83 8.59 -7.28
CA THR A 55 4.98 8.95 -8.12
C THR A 55 4.71 10.17 -8.99
N LEU A 56 3.46 10.36 -9.45
CA LEU A 56 3.04 11.55 -10.19
C LEU A 56 2.98 12.79 -9.30
N SER A 57 2.57 12.65 -8.03
CA SER A 57 2.49 13.77 -7.08
C SER A 57 3.86 14.18 -6.50
N GLU A 58 4.83 13.26 -6.38
CA GLU A 58 6.19 13.58 -5.95
C GLU A 58 7.03 14.24 -7.05
N ALA A 59 6.70 14.00 -8.33
CA ALA A 59 7.33 14.67 -9.47
C ALA A 59 7.08 16.20 -9.50
N GLU A 60 6.00 16.68 -8.88
CA GLU A 60 5.71 18.12 -8.77
C GLU A 60 6.21 18.75 -7.45
N GLY A 61 6.71 17.95 -6.51
CA GLY A 61 7.03 18.39 -5.15
C GLY A 61 8.52 18.52 -4.80
N ASN A 62 9.43 17.96 -5.60
CA ASN A 62 10.86 17.98 -5.30
C ASN A 62 11.64 19.02 -6.14
N GLN A 63 11.27 20.28 -5.97
CA GLN A 63 12.09 21.45 -6.32
C GLN A 63 12.03 22.45 -5.15
N ARG A 64 12.65 22.13 -4.02
CA ARG A 64 13.12 23.12 -3.04
C ARG A 64 14.40 22.63 -2.37
#